data_AF-A0AAU4GN36-F1
#
_entry.id   AF-A0AAU4GN36-F1
#
_cell.length_a   1.000
_cell.length_b   1.000
_cell.length_c   1.000
_cell.angle_alpha   90.00
_cell.angle_beta   90.00
_cell.angle_gamma   90.00
#
_symmetry.space_group_name_H-M   'P 1'
#
loop_
_entity.id
_entity.type
_entity.pdbx_description
1 polymer ?
#
loop_
_entity_poly.entity_id
_entity_poly.type
_entity_poly.pdbx_seq_one_letter_code
_entity_poly.pdbx_strand_id
1 'polypeptide(L)'
;MHSTDQPDRHDELVEQFRTFADQIDDDFAEAAGRLGGGTRHVRFTTGGDCRATVDDVAIDPSAMDTVDTITDAITAQGYDHADRKYLVWYDKDGCGLAFGNGGDDRPGADNPYNAGPHYATVGTGCWSWEASGHELLHTLGAVQSSAPHATSNGHCWDDEDIMCYDDGGIPNPPGGLVKVCEGAPENQIDCNGDDYFNTNPSQDNYLATHWNVANSEYLIAQ
;
A
#
# COMPACT_ATOMS: atom_id res chain seq x y z
N MET A 1 -11.71 12.50 -1.73
CA MET A 1 -12.93 12.18 -2.50
C MET A 1 -14.16 12.32 -1.61
N HIS A 2 -15.20 12.99 -2.09
CA HIS A 2 -16.44 13.18 -1.36
C HIS A 2 -17.67 12.84 -2.22
N SER A 3 -18.81 12.64 -1.56
CA SER A 3 -20.10 12.52 -2.25
C SER A 3 -20.56 13.88 -2.75
N THR A 4 -21.14 13.94 -3.95
CA THR A 4 -21.71 15.16 -4.54
C THR A 4 -22.87 15.78 -3.74
N ASP A 5 -23.47 15.03 -2.80
CA ASP A 5 -24.49 15.53 -1.87
C ASP A 5 -23.95 15.99 -0.50
N GLN A 6 -22.63 15.90 -0.29
CA GLN A 6 -21.95 16.37 0.91
C GLN A 6 -21.17 17.67 0.64
N PRO A 7 -20.95 18.51 1.67
CA PRO A 7 -20.02 19.62 1.56
C PRO A 7 -18.62 19.13 1.22
N ASP A 8 -17.94 19.85 0.33
CA ASP A 8 -16.51 19.68 0.10
C ASP A 8 -15.72 20.15 1.34
N ARG A 9 -14.76 19.32 1.75
CA ARG A 9 -13.87 19.50 2.91
C ARG A 9 -12.40 19.36 2.53
N HIS A 10 -12.07 19.38 1.25
CA HIS A 10 -10.71 19.22 0.74
C HIS A 10 -9.74 20.22 1.40
N ASP A 11 -10.09 21.50 1.42
CA ASP A 11 -9.27 22.56 2.04
C ASP A 11 -9.02 22.34 3.54
N GLU A 12 -9.91 21.62 4.24
CA GLU A 12 -9.76 21.29 5.66
C GLU A 12 -8.82 20.09 5.89
N LEU A 13 -8.78 19.16 4.94
CA LEU A 13 -8.16 17.83 5.10
C LEU A 13 -6.86 17.66 4.30
N VAL A 14 -6.61 18.48 3.28
CA VAL A 14 -5.48 18.31 2.35
C VAL A 14 -4.13 18.23 3.05
N GLU A 15 -3.90 19.04 4.07
CA GLU A 15 -2.63 19.00 4.83
C GLU A 15 -2.49 17.74 5.69
N GLN A 16 -3.60 17.16 6.15
CA GLN A 16 -3.58 15.87 6.84
C GLN A 16 -3.16 14.76 5.88
N PHE A 17 -3.76 14.69 4.69
CA PHE A 17 -3.42 13.67 3.70
C PHE A 17 -2.00 13.81 3.14
N ARG A 18 -1.52 15.06 2.98
CA ARG A 18 -0.11 15.32 2.66
C ARG A 18 0.82 14.85 3.77
N THR A 19 0.43 15.00 5.04
CA THR A 19 1.20 14.47 6.17
C THR A 19 1.25 12.94 6.13
N PHE A 20 0.13 12.28 5.80
CA PHE A 20 0.14 10.82 5.62
C PHE A 20 1.08 10.38 4.49
N ALA A 21 1.07 11.09 3.36
CA ALA A 21 1.99 10.80 2.25
C ALA A 21 3.46 10.93 2.66
N ASP A 22 3.83 11.96 3.43
CA ASP A 22 5.19 12.12 3.95
C ASP A 22 5.56 10.98 4.91
N GLN A 23 4.65 10.58 5.81
CA GLN A 23 4.89 9.49 6.77
C GLN A 23 5.07 8.14 6.07
N ILE A 24 4.28 7.88 5.02
CA ILE A 24 4.44 6.68 4.19
C ILE A 24 5.81 6.69 3.51
N ASP A 25 6.23 7.81 2.92
CA ASP A 25 7.56 7.90 2.29
C ASP A 25 8.70 7.66 3.29
N ASP A 26 8.61 8.27 4.48
CA ASP A 26 9.57 8.09 5.57
C ASP A 26 9.66 6.61 6.01
N ASP A 27 8.54 5.89 6.07
CA ASP A 27 8.50 4.48 6.44
C ASP A 27 9.14 3.57 5.37
N PHE A 28 8.88 3.84 4.08
CA PHE A 28 9.59 3.15 2.99
C PHE A 28 11.10 3.43 3.01
N ALA A 29 11.51 4.66 3.34
CA ALA A 29 12.91 5.04 3.43
C ALA A 29 13.61 4.38 4.64
N GLU A 30 12.93 4.32 5.79
CA GLU A 30 13.36 3.58 6.98
C GLU A 30 13.57 2.12 6.63
N ALA A 31 12.53 1.46 6.09
CA ALA A 31 12.56 0.05 5.79
C ALA A 31 13.64 -0.29 4.75
N ALA A 32 13.85 0.56 3.75
CA ALA A 32 14.92 0.41 2.78
C ALA A 32 16.31 0.44 3.42
N GLY A 33 16.52 1.37 4.37
CA GLY A 33 17.77 1.48 5.11
C GLY A 33 17.98 0.30 6.06
N ARG A 34 16.94 -0.11 6.78
CA ARG A 34 16.96 -1.24 7.73
C ARG A 34 17.14 -2.58 7.02
N LEU A 35 16.43 -2.80 5.92
CA LEU A 35 16.37 -4.04 5.16
C LEU A 35 17.23 -3.94 3.90
N GLY A 36 18.53 -4.17 4.07
CA GLY A 36 19.50 -4.26 2.99
C GLY A 36 20.37 -3.00 2.77
N GLY A 37 20.13 -1.91 3.51
CA GLY A 37 20.98 -0.72 3.50
C GLY A 37 20.80 0.18 2.27
N GLY A 38 19.68 0.06 1.56
CA GLY A 38 19.35 0.85 0.39
C GLY A 38 18.58 2.14 0.71
N THR A 39 17.99 2.71 -0.34
CA THR A 39 17.09 3.87 -0.24
C THR A 39 15.94 3.66 -1.20
N ARG A 40 14.71 3.81 -0.72
CA ARG A 40 13.48 3.77 -1.52
C ARG A 40 12.56 4.88 -1.02
N HIS A 41 11.99 5.60 -1.96
CA HIS A 41 11.04 6.67 -1.69
C HIS A 41 9.80 6.43 -2.54
N VAL A 42 8.63 6.61 -1.95
CA VAL A 42 7.37 6.60 -2.69
C VAL A 42 7.30 7.86 -3.53
N ARG A 43 7.22 7.69 -4.85
CA ARG A 43 7.18 8.82 -5.79
C ARG A 43 5.74 9.29 -5.98
N PHE A 44 5.26 10.09 -5.02
CA PHE A 44 4.02 10.81 -5.18
C PHE A 44 4.13 11.86 -6.29
N THR A 45 3.02 12.12 -6.99
CA THR A 45 2.94 13.31 -7.85
C THR A 45 2.99 14.53 -6.95
N THR A 46 3.83 15.52 -7.28
CA THR A 46 4.07 16.70 -6.42
C THR A 46 3.68 18.01 -7.08
N GLY A 47 3.25 18.95 -6.24
CA GLY A 47 3.01 20.34 -6.63
C GLY A 47 4.29 21.16 -6.71
N GLY A 48 4.17 22.46 -7.01
CA GLY A 48 5.31 23.38 -7.03
C GLY A 48 5.98 23.63 -5.67
N ASP A 49 5.35 23.18 -4.58
CA ASP A 49 5.83 23.17 -3.20
C ASP A 49 6.59 21.88 -2.84
N CYS A 50 6.77 20.96 -3.79
CA CYS A 50 7.36 19.64 -3.62
C CYS A 50 6.60 18.74 -2.62
N ARG A 51 5.32 19.02 -2.34
CA ARG A 51 4.44 18.14 -1.56
C ARG A 51 3.52 17.36 -2.46
N ALA A 52 3.03 16.21 -1.97
CA ALA A 52 2.07 15.40 -2.71
C ALA A 52 0.86 16.25 -3.17
N THR A 53 0.45 16.06 -4.42
CA THR A 53 -0.81 16.58 -4.93
C THR A 53 -1.94 15.69 -4.41
N VAL A 54 -2.95 16.32 -3.81
CA VAL A 54 -4.18 15.66 -3.38
C VAL A 54 -5.30 16.31 -4.14
N ASP A 55 -5.96 15.55 -5.00
CA ASP A 55 -7.04 16.08 -5.82
C ASP A 55 -8.36 16.09 -5.05
N ASP A 56 -9.18 17.11 -5.30
CA ASP A 56 -10.58 17.08 -4.93
C ASP A 56 -11.39 16.34 -6.01
N VAL A 57 -12.15 15.34 -5.58
CA VAL A 57 -12.89 14.44 -6.46
C VAL A 57 -14.28 14.23 -5.86
N ALA A 58 -15.30 14.62 -6.62
CA ALA A 58 -16.70 14.42 -6.26
C ALA A 58 -17.28 13.24 -7.07
N ILE A 59 -17.94 12.29 -6.40
CA ILE A 59 -18.65 11.18 -7.07
C ILE A 59 -20.12 11.11 -6.64
N ASP A 60 -20.93 10.37 -7.39
CA ASP A 60 -22.32 10.13 -7.03
C ASP A 60 -22.39 9.36 -5.69
N PRO A 61 -23.32 9.68 -4.76
CA PRO A 61 -23.43 9.00 -3.48
C PRO A 61 -23.57 7.48 -3.62
N SER A 62 -24.26 7.01 -4.67
CA SER A 62 -24.45 5.58 -4.95
C SER A 62 -23.18 4.88 -5.42
N ALA A 63 -22.17 5.63 -5.87
CA ALA A 63 -20.88 5.10 -6.27
C ALA A 63 -19.86 4.99 -5.11
N MET A 64 -20.22 5.43 -3.89
CA MET A 64 -19.38 5.30 -2.71
C MET A 64 -19.65 4.00 -1.92
N ASP A 65 -20.38 3.03 -2.47
CA ASP A 65 -20.81 1.85 -1.72
C ASP A 65 -19.74 0.76 -1.62
N THR A 66 -18.91 0.61 -2.64
CA THR A 66 -17.87 -0.43 -2.71
C THR A 66 -16.63 0.11 -3.40
N VAL A 67 -15.48 -0.52 -3.18
CA VAL A 67 -14.24 -0.12 -3.87
C VAL A 67 -14.37 -0.24 -5.39
N ASP A 68 -15.10 -1.24 -5.88
CA ASP A 68 -15.40 -1.38 -7.32
C ASP A 68 -16.15 -0.15 -7.87
N THR A 69 -17.21 0.27 -7.19
CA THR A 69 -18.02 1.41 -7.65
C THR A 69 -17.29 2.75 -7.50
N ILE A 70 -16.45 2.88 -6.48
CA ILE A 70 -15.53 4.02 -6.32
C ILE A 70 -14.54 4.06 -7.49
N THR A 71 -13.91 2.92 -7.78
CA THR A 71 -12.89 2.80 -8.84
C THR A 71 -13.48 3.09 -10.21
N ASP A 72 -14.65 2.54 -10.53
CA ASP A 72 -15.36 2.83 -11.77
C ASP A 72 -15.67 4.33 -11.92
N ALA A 73 -16.09 4.98 -10.83
CA ALA A 73 -16.45 6.39 -10.83
C ALA A 73 -15.24 7.31 -11.08
N ILE A 74 -14.10 7.05 -10.43
CA ILE A 74 -12.89 7.88 -10.63
C ILE A 74 -12.21 7.56 -11.98
N THR A 75 -12.27 6.31 -12.45
CA THR A 75 -11.82 5.93 -13.80
C THR A 75 -12.56 6.74 -14.86
N ALA A 76 -13.88 6.90 -14.72
CA ALA A 76 -14.70 7.71 -15.63
C ALA A 76 -14.34 9.21 -15.61
N GLN A 77 -13.61 9.67 -14.59
CA GLN A 77 -13.11 11.04 -14.47
C GLN A 77 -11.66 11.21 -14.94
N GLY A 78 -11.01 10.15 -15.46
CA GLY A 78 -9.65 10.19 -15.99
C GLY A 78 -8.57 9.75 -15.01
N TYR A 79 -8.93 9.16 -13.88
CA TYR A 79 -7.98 8.50 -12.97
C TYR A 79 -7.68 7.07 -13.46
N ASP A 80 -7.28 6.91 -14.71
CA ASP A 80 -7.14 5.61 -15.41
C ASP A 80 -5.74 5.38 -16.02
N HIS A 81 -4.75 6.16 -15.58
CA HIS A 81 -3.41 6.14 -16.16
C HIS A 81 -2.67 4.84 -15.84
N ALA A 82 -2.20 4.16 -16.89
CA ALA A 82 -1.50 2.87 -16.79
C ALA A 82 -0.11 2.96 -16.12
N ASP A 83 0.42 4.17 -15.93
CA ASP A 83 1.68 4.46 -15.25
C ASP A 83 1.47 5.06 -13.85
N ARG A 84 0.27 4.89 -13.27
CA ARG A 84 -0.10 5.43 -11.95
C ARG A 84 -0.72 4.37 -11.05
N LYS A 85 -0.58 4.62 -9.75
CA LYS A 85 -1.36 3.99 -8.69
C LYS A 85 -2.04 5.12 -7.92
N TYR A 86 -3.28 4.89 -7.52
CA TYR A 86 -4.14 5.91 -6.93
C TYR A 86 -4.46 5.53 -5.48
N LEU A 87 -4.03 6.39 -4.54
CA LEU A 87 -4.41 6.31 -3.13
C LEU A 87 -5.56 7.29 -2.90
N VAL A 88 -6.71 6.76 -2.51
CA VAL A 88 -7.99 7.48 -2.49
C VAL A 88 -8.55 7.51 -1.08
N TRP A 89 -8.52 8.68 -0.45
CA TRP A 89 -9.27 8.91 0.79
C TRP A 89 -10.71 9.30 0.45
N TYR A 90 -11.68 8.53 0.94
CA TYR A 90 -13.10 8.76 0.64
C TYR A 90 -13.93 9.08 1.89
N ASP A 91 -14.76 10.12 1.80
CA ASP A 91 -15.53 10.66 2.94
C ASP A 91 -16.81 9.84 3.20
N LYS A 92 -16.64 8.58 3.57
CA LYS A 92 -17.69 7.65 4.02
C LYS A 92 -17.11 6.62 4.98
N ASP A 93 -17.94 6.13 5.89
CA ASP A 93 -17.58 5.09 6.85
C ASP A 93 -17.03 3.82 6.17
N GLY A 94 -16.02 3.23 6.78
CA GLY A 94 -15.22 2.13 6.22
C GLY A 94 -13.74 2.27 6.53
N CYS A 95 -12.99 1.17 6.37
CA CYS A 95 -11.54 1.14 6.50
C CYS A 95 -10.87 1.20 5.11
N GLY A 96 -9.76 0.49 4.93
CA GLY A 96 -9.06 0.36 3.65
C GLY A 96 -9.51 -0.87 2.85
N LEU A 97 -9.37 -0.77 1.52
CA LEU A 97 -9.24 -1.92 0.63
C LEU A 97 -8.59 -1.48 -0.68
N ALA A 98 -7.67 -2.31 -1.17
CA ALA A 98 -6.90 -2.08 -2.39
C ALA A 98 -7.02 -3.22 -3.40
N PHE A 99 -6.85 -2.85 -4.67
CA PHE A 99 -6.78 -3.79 -5.79
C PHE A 99 -5.38 -3.75 -6.42
N GLY A 100 -4.78 -4.93 -6.51
CA GLY A 100 -3.50 -5.18 -7.17
C GLY A 100 -3.61 -6.24 -8.27
N ASN A 101 -2.54 -6.42 -9.03
CA ASN A 101 -2.47 -7.41 -10.11
C ASN A 101 -2.28 -8.84 -9.58
N GLY A 102 -3.40 -9.50 -9.22
CA GLY A 102 -3.64 -10.95 -9.36
C GLY A 102 -2.65 -11.96 -8.75
N GLY A 103 -1.69 -11.53 -7.93
CA GLY A 103 -0.72 -12.42 -7.30
C GLY A 103 0.43 -12.87 -8.21
N ASP A 104 0.88 -12.02 -9.14
CA ASP A 104 2.07 -12.34 -9.95
C ASP A 104 3.35 -12.18 -9.13
N ASP A 105 3.91 -13.31 -8.74
CA ASP A 105 5.07 -13.37 -7.84
C ASP A 105 6.42 -13.50 -8.58
N ARG A 106 6.42 -13.30 -9.91
CA ARG A 106 7.68 -13.35 -10.67
C ARG A 106 8.55 -12.12 -10.38
N PRO A 107 9.87 -12.27 -10.21
CA PRO A 107 10.75 -11.12 -10.06
C PRO A 107 10.91 -10.39 -11.40
N GLY A 108 11.32 -9.11 -11.33
CA GLY A 108 11.79 -8.34 -12.48
C GLY A 108 10.86 -7.24 -12.94
N ALA A 109 11.35 -6.42 -13.88
CA ALA A 109 10.67 -5.22 -14.34
C ALA A 109 9.33 -5.51 -15.04
N ASP A 110 9.22 -6.65 -15.72
CA ASP A 110 8.02 -7.05 -16.46
C ASP A 110 6.84 -7.47 -15.56
N ASN A 111 7.02 -7.47 -14.23
CA ASN A 111 5.96 -7.79 -13.29
C ASN A 111 4.82 -6.75 -13.41
N PRO A 112 3.55 -7.17 -13.52
CA PRO A 112 2.41 -6.26 -13.62
C PRO A 112 2.26 -5.28 -12.44
N TYR A 113 2.85 -5.53 -11.28
CA TYR A 113 2.91 -4.55 -10.18
C TYR A 113 3.77 -3.31 -10.52
N ASN A 114 4.59 -3.34 -11.58
CA ASN A 114 5.24 -2.17 -12.16
C ASN A 114 4.37 -1.36 -13.12
N ALA A 115 3.09 -1.72 -13.26
CA ALA A 115 2.12 -0.98 -14.04
C ALA A 115 0.94 -0.54 -13.17
N GLY A 116 -0.06 0.02 -13.84
CA GLY A 116 -1.37 0.36 -13.33
C GLY A 116 -2.41 0.42 -14.45
N PRO A 117 -3.56 1.06 -14.20
CA PRO A 117 -3.90 1.69 -12.93
C PRO A 117 -4.14 0.66 -11.82
N HIS A 118 -3.78 1.01 -10.59
CA HIS A 118 -4.14 0.28 -9.38
C HIS A 118 -4.70 1.26 -8.36
N TYR A 119 -5.58 0.77 -7.48
CA TYR A 119 -6.36 1.63 -6.61
C TYR A 119 -6.29 1.12 -5.17
N ALA A 120 -5.91 1.99 -4.25
CA ALA A 120 -6.00 1.83 -2.82
C ALA A 120 -7.04 2.81 -2.31
N THR A 121 -8.07 2.35 -1.61
CA THR A 121 -9.11 3.23 -1.05
C THR A 121 -9.12 3.16 0.46
N VAL A 122 -9.31 4.29 1.13
CA VAL A 122 -9.34 4.38 2.59
C VAL A 122 -10.50 5.29 3.04
N GLY A 123 -11.43 4.70 3.78
CA GLY A 123 -12.60 5.38 4.34
C GLY A 123 -12.32 6.09 5.66
N THR A 124 -13.28 6.89 6.13
CA THR A 124 -13.13 7.75 7.31
C THR A 124 -12.88 6.99 8.62
N GLY A 125 -13.21 5.70 8.67
CA GLY A 125 -12.94 4.84 9.82
C GLY A 125 -11.46 4.53 10.03
N CYS A 126 -10.64 4.65 8.98
CA CYS A 126 -9.21 4.34 9.01
C CYS A 126 -8.35 5.42 8.33
N TRP A 127 -8.77 6.69 8.34
CA TRP A 127 -7.90 7.77 7.87
C TRP A 127 -6.69 7.95 8.79
N SER A 128 -5.61 7.24 8.44
CA SER A 128 -4.29 7.32 9.05
C SER A 128 -3.21 7.01 8.01
N TRP A 129 -1.95 7.28 8.33
CA TRP A 129 -0.85 6.93 7.45
C TRP A 129 -0.63 5.41 7.41
N GLU A 130 -0.85 4.71 8.52
CA GLU A 130 -0.69 3.26 8.64
C GLU A 130 -1.61 2.52 7.66
N ALA A 131 -2.92 2.80 7.73
CA ALA A 131 -3.88 2.19 6.81
C ALA A 131 -3.63 2.60 5.36
N SER A 132 -3.23 3.85 5.12
CA SER A 132 -2.91 4.32 3.78
C SER A 132 -1.66 3.65 3.19
N GLY A 133 -0.64 3.41 4.01
CA GLY A 133 0.57 2.68 3.66
C GLY A 133 0.30 1.20 3.42
N HIS A 134 -0.50 0.58 4.28
CA HIS A 134 -0.98 -0.81 4.13
C HIS A 134 -1.66 -1.03 2.77
N GLU A 135 -2.65 -0.20 2.44
CA GLU A 135 -3.36 -0.33 1.16
C GLU A 135 -2.46 0.01 -0.04
N LEU A 136 -1.53 0.96 0.10
CA LEU A 136 -0.54 1.25 -0.95
C LEU A 136 0.36 0.02 -1.20
N LEU A 137 0.80 -0.67 -0.15
CA LEU A 137 1.64 -1.87 -0.25
C LEU A 137 0.93 -3.00 -1.02
N HIS A 138 -0.38 -3.16 -0.85
CA HIS A 138 -1.18 -4.07 -1.70
C HIS A 138 -1.10 -3.71 -3.18
N THR A 139 -1.20 -2.43 -3.54
CA THR A 139 -1.05 -1.99 -4.95
C THR A 139 0.36 -2.18 -5.50
N LEU A 140 1.35 -2.30 -4.61
CA LEU A 140 2.75 -2.59 -4.93
C LEU A 140 3.06 -4.10 -4.93
N GLY A 141 2.14 -4.94 -4.49
CA GLY A 141 2.23 -6.40 -4.55
C GLY A 141 2.59 -7.10 -3.25
N ALA A 142 2.48 -6.44 -2.10
CA ALA A 142 2.48 -7.11 -0.80
C ALA A 142 1.07 -7.63 -0.46
N VAL A 143 0.87 -8.74 0.24
CA VAL A 143 1.81 -9.85 0.46
C VAL A 143 1.45 -10.96 -0.54
N GLN A 144 2.45 -11.54 -1.20
CA GLN A 144 2.21 -12.64 -2.13
C GLN A 144 1.86 -13.93 -1.36
N SER A 145 0.93 -14.73 -1.86
CA SER A 145 0.49 -15.97 -1.18
C SER A 145 1.58 -17.05 -1.01
N SER A 146 2.67 -16.92 -1.77
CA SER A 146 3.86 -17.77 -1.70
C SER A 146 4.91 -17.27 -0.70
N ALA A 147 4.72 -16.08 -0.11
CA ALA A 147 5.64 -15.53 0.87
C ALA A 147 5.72 -16.42 2.13
N PRO A 148 6.89 -16.52 2.77
CA PRO A 148 7.13 -17.40 3.92
C PRO A 148 6.09 -17.28 5.04
N HIS A 149 5.63 -16.06 5.33
CA HIS A 149 4.72 -15.77 6.42
C HIS A 149 3.36 -15.24 5.94
N ALA A 150 2.94 -15.60 4.73
CA ALA A 150 1.64 -15.21 4.18
C ALA A 150 0.45 -15.88 4.90
N THR A 151 -0.66 -15.14 4.98
CA THR A 151 -2.00 -15.69 5.23
C THR A 151 -2.68 -16.06 3.91
N SER A 152 -3.77 -16.83 3.98
CA SER A 152 -4.56 -17.14 2.78
C SER A 152 -5.32 -15.95 2.19
N ASN A 153 -5.38 -14.80 2.87
CA ASN A 153 -6.18 -13.65 2.44
C ASN A 153 -5.34 -12.43 2.04
N GLY A 154 -4.04 -12.61 1.78
CA GLY A 154 -3.16 -11.56 1.23
C GLY A 154 -2.41 -10.71 2.25
N HIS A 155 -2.42 -11.12 3.52
CA HIS A 155 -1.68 -10.52 4.62
C HIS A 155 -0.51 -11.42 5.03
N CYS A 156 0.11 -11.09 6.16
CA CYS A 156 1.11 -11.90 6.81
C CYS A 156 0.75 -12.18 8.28
N TRP A 157 1.57 -12.97 8.99
CA TRP A 157 1.38 -13.28 10.41
C TRP A 157 2.52 -12.84 11.34
N ASP A 158 3.49 -12.08 10.83
CA ASP A 158 4.56 -11.40 11.55
C ASP A 158 4.04 -10.16 12.30
N ASP A 159 3.53 -10.36 13.52
CA ASP A 159 2.76 -9.43 14.36
C ASP A 159 3.06 -7.92 14.19
N GLU A 160 4.34 -7.50 14.27
CA GLU A 160 4.74 -6.09 14.18
C GLU A 160 4.72 -5.47 12.76
N ASP A 161 4.48 -6.26 11.72
CA ASP A 161 4.44 -5.82 10.33
C ASP A 161 3.14 -5.10 9.99
N ILE A 162 3.23 -4.01 9.21
CA ILE A 162 2.08 -3.22 8.76
C ILE A 162 1.05 -4.05 7.98
N MET A 163 1.47 -5.13 7.30
CA MET A 163 0.62 -6.01 6.52
C MET A 163 0.06 -7.19 7.33
N CYS A 164 0.32 -7.28 8.64
CA CYS A 164 0.00 -8.45 9.43
C CYS A 164 -1.11 -8.18 10.45
N TYR A 165 -2.16 -9.01 10.40
CA TYR A 165 -3.15 -9.13 11.47
C TYR A 165 -3.90 -10.47 11.32
N ASP A 166 -4.62 -10.89 12.37
CA ASP A 166 -5.47 -12.09 12.27
C ASP A 166 -6.69 -11.82 11.38
N ASP A 167 -6.52 -12.12 10.10
CA ASP A 167 -7.55 -12.06 9.06
C ASP A 167 -8.35 -13.37 8.93
N GLY A 168 -8.16 -14.32 9.86
CA GLY A 168 -8.75 -15.65 9.82
C GLY A 168 -8.12 -16.61 8.80
N GLY A 169 -7.05 -16.19 8.11
CA GLY A 169 -6.33 -16.93 7.08
C GLY A 169 -4.94 -17.43 7.52
N ILE A 170 -4.58 -17.30 8.81
CA ILE A 170 -3.28 -17.74 9.32
C ILE A 170 -3.18 -19.28 9.26
N PRO A 171 -2.11 -19.85 8.65
CA PRO A 171 -1.92 -21.30 8.58
C PRO A 171 -1.62 -21.91 9.95
N ASN A 172 -1.75 -23.24 10.08
CA ASN A 172 -1.38 -23.95 11.31
C ASN A 172 -0.39 -25.09 11.01
N PRO A 173 0.89 -24.98 11.41
CA PRO A 173 1.50 -23.86 12.15
C PRO A 173 1.58 -22.55 11.31
N PRO A 174 1.70 -21.35 11.93
CA PRO A 174 1.85 -21.11 13.37
C PRO A 174 0.54 -21.06 14.19
N GLY A 175 -0.62 -20.85 13.55
CA GLY A 175 -1.94 -20.84 14.19
C GLY A 175 -2.31 -19.53 14.91
N GLY A 176 -1.49 -18.48 14.76
CA GLY A 176 -1.73 -17.14 15.27
C GLY A 176 -0.58 -16.21 14.90
N LEU A 177 -0.72 -14.93 15.23
CA LEU A 177 0.35 -13.94 15.04
C LEU A 177 1.59 -14.30 15.85
N VAL A 178 2.76 -14.07 15.26
CA VAL A 178 4.06 -14.35 15.86
C VAL A 178 4.89 -13.08 15.84
N LYS A 179 5.45 -12.72 17.00
CA LYS A 179 6.42 -11.63 17.10
C LYS A 179 7.76 -12.06 16.51
N VAL A 180 7.90 -11.95 15.20
CA VAL A 180 9.13 -12.32 14.48
C VAL A 180 10.21 -11.25 14.68
N CYS A 181 9.83 -10.00 14.91
CA CYS A 181 10.74 -8.88 15.19
C CYS A 181 10.64 -8.40 16.64
N GLU A 182 11.14 -9.21 17.58
CA GLU A 182 11.05 -8.88 19.02
C GLU A 182 11.59 -7.48 19.35
N GLY A 183 10.71 -6.62 19.86
CA GLY A 183 11.05 -5.25 20.31
C GLY A 183 11.00 -4.20 19.20
N ALA A 184 10.59 -4.56 17.98
CA ALA A 184 10.27 -3.59 16.94
C ALA A 184 9.00 -2.77 17.31
N PRO A 185 8.86 -1.55 16.77
CA PRO A 185 7.59 -0.84 16.79
C PRO A 185 6.51 -1.62 16.01
N GLU A 186 5.25 -1.31 16.24
CA GLU A 186 4.14 -1.79 15.38
C GLU A 186 4.17 -1.07 14.02
N ASN A 187 3.53 -1.68 13.01
CA ASN A 187 3.37 -1.17 11.65
C ASN A 187 4.69 -0.95 10.89
N GLN A 188 5.64 -1.89 11.02
CA GLN A 188 6.87 -1.86 10.23
C GLN A 188 6.65 -2.47 8.85
N ILE A 189 7.35 -1.99 7.82
CA ILE A 189 7.42 -2.69 6.54
C ILE A 189 8.36 -3.90 6.65
N ASP A 190 7.84 -5.06 6.21
CA ASP A 190 8.48 -6.38 6.09
C ASP A 190 9.36 -6.72 7.29
N CYS A 191 8.71 -7.06 8.40
CA CYS A 191 9.40 -7.61 9.55
C CYS A 191 10.29 -8.78 9.10
N ASN A 192 11.58 -8.76 9.44
CA ASN A 192 12.62 -9.70 8.98
C ASN A 192 13.02 -9.61 7.48
N GLY A 193 12.24 -8.94 6.63
CA GLY A 193 12.63 -8.60 5.26
C GLY A 193 12.70 -9.80 4.34
N ASP A 194 11.79 -10.75 4.51
CA ASP A 194 11.72 -12.00 3.77
C ASP A 194 10.35 -12.32 3.16
N ASP A 195 9.35 -11.44 3.29
CA ASP A 195 8.03 -11.65 2.71
C ASP A 195 7.74 -10.84 1.44
N TYR A 196 8.08 -9.54 1.42
CA TYR A 196 7.70 -8.68 0.28
C TYR A 196 8.62 -7.48 0.01
N PHE A 197 9.52 -7.10 0.91
CA PHE A 197 10.36 -5.91 0.81
C PHE A 197 11.77 -6.12 1.39
N ASN A 198 12.78 -6.08 0.52
CA ASN A 198 14.18 -6.03 0.96
C ASN A 198 15.05 -5.39 -0.14
N THR A 199 15.87 -4.39 0.19
CA THR A 199 16.67 -3.70 -0.84
C THR A 199 17.91 -4.49 -1.28
N ASN A 200 18.32 -5.49 -0.52
CA ASN A 200 19.48 -6.33 -0.81
C ASN A 200 19.32 -7.74 -0.20
N PRO A 201 18.34 -8.53 -0.67
CA PRO A 201 18.11 -9.86 -0.14
C PRO A 201 19.30 -10.78 -0.44
N SER A 202 19.63 -11.66 0.51
CA SER A 202 20.62 -12.72 0.27
C SER A 202 20.09 -13.72 -0.77
N GLN A 203 20.97 -14.50 -1.40
CA GLN A 203 20.55 -15.48 -2.42
C GLN A 203 19.61 -16.57 -1.89
N ASP A 204 19.64 -16.84 -0.58
CA ASP A 204 18.78 -17.82 0.08
C ASP A 204 17.45 -17.21 0.56
N ASN A 205 17.28 -15.89 0.47
CA ASN A 205 16.04 -15.20 0.84
C ASN A 205 14.98 -15.36 -0.27
N TYR A 206 13.72 -15.50 0.12
CA TYR A 206 12.57 -15.63 -0.77
C TYR A 206 12.56 -14.56 -1.89
N LEU A 207 12.84 -13.30 -1.52
CA LEU A 207 12.83 -12.13 -2.41
C LEU A 207 13.98 -12.09 -3.43
N ALA A 208 14.93 -13.03 -3.37
CA ALA A 208 15.95 -13.18 -4.41
C ALA A 208 15.38 -13.77 -5.72
N THR A 209 14.26 -14.49 -5.64
CA THR A 209 13.66 -15.21 -6.77
C THR A 209 12.16 -14.95 -6.98
N HIS A 210 11.56 -14.09 -6.15
CA HIS A 210 10.15 -13.75 -6.17
C HIS A 210 9.94 -12.23 -6.28
N TRP A 211 8.68 -11.79 -6.36
CA TRP A 211 8.39 -10.37 -6.41
C TRP A 211 8.89 -9.69 -5.14
N ASN A 212 9.55 -8.55 -5.32
CA ASN A 212 10.10 -7.76 -4.23
C ASN A 212 9.69 -6.32 -4.47
N VAL A 213 8.83 -5.81 -3.59
CA VAL A 213 8.31 -4.44 -3.63
C VAL A 213 9.45 -3.43 -3.69
N ALA A 214 10.59 -3.69 -3.05
CA ALA A 214 11.74 -2.80 -3.12
C ALA A 214 12.33 -2.67 -4.54
N ASN A 215 11.97 -3.53 -5.49
CA ASN A 215 12.36 -3.39 -6.90
C ASN A 215 11.28 -2.74 -7.77
N SER A 216 10.18 -2.31 -7.17
CA SER A 216 9.09 -1.62 -7.86
C SER A 216 9.61 -0.37 -8.58
N GLU A 217 9.21 -0.22 -9.84
CA GLU A 217 9.51 0.95 -10.65
C GLU A 217 9.05 2.22 -9.96
N TYR A 218 8.02 2.17 -9.12
CA TYR A 218 7.46 3.29 -8.34
C TYR A 218 8.32 3.74 -7.16
N LEU A 219 9.33 2.96 -6.78
CA LEU A 219 10.19 3.22 -5.61
C LEU A 219 11.67 3.40 -5.96
N ILE A 220 12.12 2.81 -7.06
CA ILE A 220 13.51 2.95 -7.51
C ILE A 220 13.73 4.34 -8.14
N ALA A 221 14.91 4.91 -7.89
CA ALA A 221 15.39 6.05 -8.66
C ALA A 221 15.72 5.58 -10.09
N GLN A 222 15.31 6.35 -11.10
CA GLN A 222 15.72 6.16 -12.49
C GLN A 222 17.06 6.83 -12.77
#